data_AF-A0A1I5WD07-F1
#
_entry.id   AF-A0A1I5WD07-F1
#
_cell.length_a   1.000
_cell.length_b   1.000
_cell.length_c   1.000
_cell.angle_alpha   90.00
_cell.angle_beta   90.00
_cell.angle_gamma   90.00
#
_symmetry.space_group_name_H-M   'P 1'
#
loop_
_entity.id
_entity.type
_entity.pdbx_description
1 polymer ?
#
loop_
_entity_poly.entity_id
_entity_poly.type
_entity_poly.pdbx_seq_one_letter_code
_entity_poly.pdbx_strand_id
1 'polypeptide(L)' 'MNASKKPTVFHRSPQTPEERDALVKAIYGAKKFERWKASQEKLRGQVKKDVANDV' A
#
# COMPACT_ATOMS: atom_id res chain seq x y z
N MET A 1 -22.86 3.82 35.88
CA MET A 1 -21.82 2.95 35.27
C MET A 1 -21.21 3.71 34.09
N ASN A 2 -20.00 4.25 34.24
CA ASN A 2 -19.32 5.03 33.19
C ASN A 2 -18.77 4.06 32.13
N ALA A 3 -19.40 4.04 30.95
CA ALA A 3 -18.86 3.32 29.81
C ALA A 3 -17.63 4.08 29.28
N SER A 4 -16.42 3.64 29.66
CA SER A 4 -15.20 4.00 28.96
C SER A 4 -15.31 3.56 27.50
N LYS A 5 -15.83 4.44 26.65
CA LYS A 5 -15.79 4.29 25.19
C LYS A 5 -14.33 4.43 24.76
N LYS A 6 -13.59 3.32 24.81
CA LYS A 6 -12.32 3.21 24.10
C LYS A 6 -12.61 3.62 22.64
N PRO A 7 -11.84 4.52 22.03
CA PRO A 7 -12.03 4.84 20.62
C PRO A 7 -11.84 3.54 19.84
N THR A 8 -12.91 3.04 19.22
CA THR A 8 -12.81 1.95 18.25
C THR A 8 -12.01 2.50 17.09
N VAL A 9 -10.69 2.27 17.09
CA VAL A 9 -9.83 2.59 15.97
C VAL A 9 -10.22 1.62 14.87
N PHE A 10 -11.07 2.07 13.96
CA PHE A 10 -11.33 1.38 12.72
C PHE A 10 -10.03 1.35 11.93
N HIS A 11 -9.35 0.20 11.91
CA HIS A 11 -8.24 -0.06 11.00
C HIS A 11 -8.81 -0.20 9.59
N ARG A 12 -9.23 0.91 8.98
CA ARG A 12 -9.63 0.92 7.57
C ARG A 12 -8.37 0.63 6.76
N SER A 13 -8.27 -0.58 6.24
CA SER A 13 -7.25 -0.88 5.24
C SER A 13 -7.46 0.05 4.05
N PRO A 14 -6.41 0.69 3.52
CA PRO A 14 -6.53 1.55 2.34
C PRO A 14 -7.15 0.73 1.19
N GLN A 15 -8.32 1.19 0.73
CA GLN A 15 -9.13 0.46 -0.26
C GLN A 15 -8.80 0.88 -1.68
N THR A 16 -8.25 2.09 -1.86
CA THR A 16 -7.82 2.58 -3.18
C THR A 16 -6.30 2.58 -3.31
N PRO A 17 -5.78 2.51 -4.56
CA PRO A 17 -4.35 2.70 -4.83
C PRO A 17 -3.82 4.03 -4.31
N GLU A 18 -4.64 5.08 -4.36
CA GLU A 18 -4.30 6.43 -3.89
C GLU A 18 -4.17 6.48 -2.36
N GLU A 19 -5.09 5.84 -1.62
CA GLU A 19 -4.98 5.72 -0.16
C GLU A 19 -3.74 4.91 0.24
N ARG A 20 -3.42 3.86 -0.53
CA ARG A 20 -2.19 3.07 -0.32
C ARG A 20 -0.95 3.93 -0.55
N ASP A 21 -0.91 4.67 -1.66
CA ASP A 21 0.22 5.53 -2.02
C ASP A 21 0.43 6.62 -0.95
N ALA A 22 -0.66 7.25 -0.50
CA ALA A 22 -0.62 8.23 0.59
C ALA A 22 -0.13 7.62 1.92
N LEU A 23 -0.58 6.41 2.27
CA LEU A 23 -0.14 5.70 3.47
C LEU A 23 1.35 5.35 3.41
N VAL A 24 1.82 4.80 2.28
CA VAL A 24 3.23 4.45 2.10
C VAL A 24 4.11 5.71 2.13
N LYS A 25 3.64 6.80 1.51
CA LYS A 25 4.33 8.10 1.58
C LYS A 25 4.38 8.65 3.02
N ALA A 26 3.32 8.47 3.81
CA ALA A 26 3.30 8.88 5.22
C ALA A 26 4.22 8.01 6.11
N ILE A 27 4.29 6.70 5.86
CA ILE A 27 5.13 5.77 6.66
C ILE A 27 6.62 5.93 6.34
N TYR A 28 6.98 6.01 5.06
CA TYR A 28 8.38 5.98 4.63
C TYR A 28 8.96 7.35 4.24
N GLY A 29 8.10 8.35 4.07
CA GLY A 29 8.47 9.66 3.54
C GLY A 29 8.61 9.68 2.01
N ALA A 30 8.62 10.89 1.43
CA ALA A 30 8.62 11.10 -0.02
C ALA A 30 9.80 10.42 -0.75
N LYS A 31 11.01 10.46 -0.18
CA LYS A 31 12.23 9.90 -0.81
C LYS A 31 12.17 8.37 -0.98
N LYS A 32 11.60 7.67 0.01
CA LYS A 32 11.47 6.21 -0.04
C LYS A 32 10.25 5.77 -0.84
N PHE A 33 9.21 6.60 -0.89
CA PHE A 33 8.02 6.38 -1.71
C PHE A 33 8.34 6.27 -3.21
N GLU A 34 9.16 7.18 -3.75
CA GLU A 34 9.59 7.13 -5.17
C GLU A 34 10.32 5.81 -5.50
N ARG A 35 11.20 5.35 -4.60
CA ARG A 35 11.91 4.08 -4.76
C ARG A 35 10.96 2.87 -4.67
N TRP A 36 9.95 2.96 -3.82
CA TRP A 36 8.91 1.93 -3.71
C TRP A 36 8.03 1.89 -4.97
N LYS A 37 7.62 3.05 -5.52
CA LYS A 37 6.88 3.16 -6.81
C LYS A 37 7.65 2.51 -7.96
N ALA A 38 8.94 2.85 -8.11
CA ALA A 38 9.81 2.25 -9.12
C ALA A 38 9.92 0.72 -8.96
N SER A 39 9.95 0.24 -7.71
CA SER A 39 9.98 -1.20 -7.42
C SER A 39 8.67 -1.90 -7.80
N GLN A 40 7.52 -1.27 -7.54
CA GLN A 40 6.20 -1.80 -7.93
C GLN A 40 6.04 -1.88 -9.46
N GLU A 41 6.56 -0.90 -10.20
CA GLU A 41 6.52 -0.92 -11.67
C GLU A 41 7.36 -2.06 -12.25
N LYS A 42 8.57 -2.26 -11.72
CA LYS A 42 9.44 -3.38 -12.10
C LYS A 42 8.79 -4.73 -11.79
N LEU A 43 8.19 -4.88 -10.61
CA LEU A 43 7.47 -6.10 -10.22
C LEU A 43 6.27 -6.35 -11.14
N ARG A 44 5.47 -5.33 -11.46
CA ARG A 44 4.35 -5.48 -12.41
C ARG A 44 4.81 -5.91 -13.80
N GLY A 45 5.92 -5.37 -14.30
CA GLY A 45 6.52 -5.79 -15.57
C GLY A 45 7.03 -7.23 -15.55
N GLN A 46 7.53 -7.68 -14.39
CA GLN A 46 8.03 -9.04 -14.18
C GLN A 46 6.88 -10.06 -14.05
N VAL A 47 5.83 -9.74 -13.29
CA VAL A 47 4.62 -10.56 -13.18
C VAL A 47 3.96 -10.79 -14.55
N LYS A 48 3.93 -9.76 -15.41
CA LYS A 48 3.41 -9.92 -16.78
C LYS A 48 4.24 -10.89 -17.64
N LYS A 49 5.56 -10.96 -17.43
CA LYS A 49 6.43 -11.89 -18.15
C LYS A 49 6.30 -13.31 -17.63
N ASP A 50 6.17 -13.48 -16.31
CA ASP A 50 5.94 -14.79 -15.70
C ASP A 50 4.59 -15.39 -16.14
N VAL A 51 3.51 -14.60 -16.12
CA VAL A 51 2.18 -15.06 -16.59
C VAL A 51 2.16 -15.40 -18.08
N ALA A 52 3.01 -14.78 -18.90
CA ALA A 52 3.08 -15.06 -20.33
C ALA A 52 3.95 -16.30 -20.68
N ASN A 53 4.74 -16.81 -19.74
CA ASN A 53 5.62 -17.97 -19.93
C ASN A 53 5.06 -19.27 -19.30
N ASP A 54 3.89 -19.20 -18.66
CA ASP A 54 3.21 -20.31 -17.98
C ASP A 54 1.98 -20.83 -18.77
N VAL A 55 1.97 -20.65 -20.10
CA VAL A 55 0.99 -21.18 -21.07
C VAL A 55 1.75 -21.94 -22.16
#